data_AF-A0A933Z0E8-F1
#
_entry.id   AF-A0A933Z0E8-F1
#
_cell.length_a   1.000
_cell.length_b   1.000
_cell.length_c   1.000
_cell.angle_alpha   90.00
_cell.angle_beta   90.00
_cell.angle_gamma   90.00
#
_symmetry.space_group_name_H-M   'P 1'
#
loop_
_entity.id
_entity.type
_entity.pdbx_description
1 polymer ?
#
loop_
_entity_poly.entity_id
_entity_poly.type
_entity_poly.pdbx_seq_one_letter_code
_entity_poly.pdbx_strand_id
1 'polypeptide(L)'
;MACAEIRKLRCPEPLRPALRQMLHELDFACLQVTLVPAPEQRHAGHYVRLVVGHNPGWYRELCSMFPRGRRPRRNLERYPDSRIKRGDIRAVIERLLDNRGTASGFAPHLLSFAREETQAAARRIEREVAAELECVFGAAPAMPRAVGCEW
;
A
#
# COMPACT_ATOMS: atom_id res chain seq x y z
N MET A 1 34.54 15.93 -11.14
CA MET A 1 33.21 15.35 -10.86
C MET A 1 32.56 16.18 -9.75
N ALA A 2 31.57 17.01 -10.07
CA ALA A 2 30.85 17.78 -9.05
C ALA A 2 29.92 16.84 -8.26
N CYS A 3 30.15 16.71 -6.94
CA CYS A 3 29.21 16.04 -6.06
C CYS A 3 27.91 16.85 -6.04
N ALA A 4 26.86 16.33 -6.68
CA ALA A 4 25.53 16.92 -6.57
C ALA A 4 25.14 16.99 -5.08
N GLU A 5 24.79 18.17 -4.59
CA GLU A 5 24.27 18.34 -3.24
C GLU A 5 23.04 17.44 -3.07
N ILE A 6 23.15 16.44 -2.20
CA ILE A 6 22.04 15.54 -1.91
C ILE A 6 21.01 16.33 -1.12
N ARG A 7 19.98 16.83 -1.81
CA ARG A 7 18.84 17.52 -1.19
C ARG A 7 18.13 16.54 -0.25
N LYS A 8 18.20 16.81 1.05
CA LYS A 8 17.46 16.06 2.06
C LYS A 8 15.96 16.29 1.85
N LEU A 9 15.23 15.24 1.54
CA LEU A 9 13.78 15.29 1.37
C LEU A 9 13.11 15.37 2.74
N ARG A 10 12.16 16.29 2.86
CA ARG A 10 11.27 16.46 4.03
C ARG A 10 9.86 16.00 3.68
N CYS A 11 9.12 15.58 4.68
CA CYS A 11 7.73 15.18 4.49
C CYS A 11 6.82 16.43 4.43
N PRO A 12 5.97 16.58 3.39
CA PRO A 12 4.87 17.52 3.41
C PRO A 12 3.86 17.19 4.51
N GLU A 13 3.29 18.20 5.18
CA GLU A 13 2.32 17.99 6.27
C GLU A 13 1.10 17.15 5.88
N PRO A 14 0.46 17.35 4.70
CA PRO A 14 -0.73 16.59 4.31
C PRO A 14 -0.48 15.07 4.13
N LEU A 15 0.77 14.64 4.02
CA LEU A 15 1.13 13.23 3.80
C LEU A 15 1.45 12.48 5.10
N ARG A 16 1.58 13.17 6.23
CA ARG A 16 1.91 12.56 7.51
C ARG A 16 0.89 11.51 7.97
N PRO A 17 -0.43 11.69 7.85
CA PRO A 17 -1.40 10.66 8.21
C PRO A 17 -1.19 9.37 7.40
N ALA A 18 -0.99 9.48 6.08
CA ALA A 18 -0.72 8.32 5.23
C ALA A 18 0.59 7.62 5.59
N LEU A 19 1.66 8.37 5.87
CA LEU A 19 2.92 7.76 6.32
C LEU A 19 2.80 7.04 7.68
N ARG A 20 2.00 7.57 8.62
CA ARG A 20 1.71 6.87 9.88
C ARG A 20 0.95 5.57 9.64
N GLN A 21 -0.02 5.60 8.74
CA GLN A 21 -0.77 4.41 8.33
C GLN A 21 0.15 3.37 7.68
N MET A 22 1.02 3.78 6.75
CA MET A 22 2.02 2.91 6.14
C MET A 22 2.98 2.31 7.18
N LEU A 23 3.43 3.11 8.16
CA LEU A 23 4.27 2.62 9.26
C LEU A 23 3.54 1.57 10.09
N HIS A 24 2.28 1.83 10.44
CA HIS A 24 1.42 0.89 11.16
C HIS A 24 1.26 -0.43 10.37
N GLU A 25 0.94 -0.36 9.08
CA GLU A 25 0.90 -1.54 8.21
C GLU A 25 2.23 -2.29 8.17
N LEU A 26 3.34 -1.56 8.16
CA LEU A 26 4.68 -2.15 8.21
C LEU A 26 5.03 -2.73 9.59
N ASP A 27 4.28 -2.47 10.64
CA ASP A 27 4.49 -3.08 11.95
C ASP A 27 3.60 -4.32 12.12
N PHE A 28 2.39 -4.29 11.58
CA PHE A 28 1.40 -5.36 11.78
C PHE A 28 1.28 -6.37 10.62
N ALA A 29 1.54 -5.98 9.38
CA ALA A 29 1.39 -6.85 8.21
C ALA A 29 2.73 -7.46 7.79
N CYS A 30 3.01 -8.69 8.23
CA CYS A 30 4.23 -9.42 7.86
C CYS A 30 3.93 -10.70 7.06
N LEU A 31 4.92 -11.16 6.30
CA LEU A 31 4.86 -12.47 5.66
C LEU A 31 4.83 -13.54 6.75
N GLN A 32 3.70 -14.22 6.89
CA GLN A 32 3.55 -15.34 7.81
C GLN A 32 3.44 -16.63 7.00
N VAL A 33 4.25 -17.61 7.38
CA VAL A 33 4.31 -18.91 6.72
C VAL A 33 4.10 -19.97 7.79
N THR A 34 3.15 -20.86 7.55
CA THR A 34 2.92 -22.04 8.40
C THR A 34 3.26 -23.31 7.62
N LEU A 35 3.52 -24.40 8.35
CA LEU A 35 3.69 -25.72 7.75
C LEU A 35 2.37 -26.48 7.85
N VAL A 36 1.87 -26.94 6.70
CA VAL A 36 0.67 -27.79 6.63
C VAL A 36 1.04 -29.13 6.00
N PRO A 37 0.37 -30.23 6.38
CA PRO A 37 0.55 -31.51 5.70
C PRO A 37 0.38 -31.34 4.18
N ALA A 38 1.28 -31.94 3.41
CA ALA A 38 1.19 -31.87 1.96
C ALA A 38 -0.11 -32.55 1.48
N PRO A 39 -0.86 -31.96 0.51
CA PRO A 39 -2.06 -32.57 -0.06
C PRO A 39 -1.80 -33.98 -0.61
N GLU A 40 -0.63 -34.18 -1.22
CA GLU A 40 -0.12 -35.49 -1.64
C GLU A 40 1.14 -35.84 -0.85
N GLN A 41 1.07 -36.91 -0.06
CA GLN A 41 2.20 -37.41 0.73
C GLN A 41 3.16 -38.19 -0.18
N ARG A 42 4.40 -37.72 -0.32
CA ARG A 42 5.46 -38.43 -1.07
C ARG A 42 6.32 -39.33 -0.17
N HIS A 43 6.35 -39.02 1.12
CA HIS A 43 7.03 -39.77 2.17
C HIS A 43 6.35 -39.44 3.50
N ALA A 44 6.62 -40.23 4.55
CA ALA A 44 6.11 -39.96 5.88
C ALA A 44 6.54 -38.57 6.36
N GLY A 45 5.60 -37.81 6.94
CA GLY A 45 5.85 -36.46 7.43
C GLY A 45 6.14 -35.43 6.34
N HIS A 46 5.53 -35.55 5.16
CA HIS A 46 5.67 -34.53 4.10
C HIS A 46 4.80 -33.30 4.44
N TYR A 47 5.44 -32.13 4.63
CA TYR A 47 4.79 -30.84 4.87
C TYR A 47 5.15 -29.83 3.79
N VAL A 48 4.22 -28.93 3.48
CA VAL A 48 4.44 -27.79 2.60
C VAL A 48 4.28 -26.48 3.35
N ARG A 49 4.98 -25.45 2.88
CA ARG A 49 4.86 -24.09 3.40
C ARG A 49 3.61 -23.43 2.79
N LEU A 50 2.68 -23.02 3.65
CA LEU A 50 1.52 -22.23 3.27
C LEU A 50 1.72 -20.79 3.74
N VAL A 51 1.54 -19.83 2.84
CA VAL A 51 1.54 -18.41 3.18
C VAL A 51 0.17 -18.05 3.75
N VAL A 52 0.15 -17.61 5.01
CA VAL A 52 -1.08 -17.23 5.73
C VAL A 52 -1.18 -15.73 6.01
N GLY A 53 -0.07 -15.00 5.88
CA GLY A 53 -0.02 -13.55 6.02
C GLY A 53 0.87 -12.93 4.95
N HIS A 54 0.55 -11.70 4.54
CA HIS A 54 1.24 -11.02 3.47
C HIS A 54 1.74 -9.64 3.92
N ASN A 55 2.84 -9.19 3.30
CA ASN A 55 3.28 -7.80 3.41
C ASN A 55 2.26 -6.85 2.75
N PRO A 56 2.18 -5.58 3.20
CA PRO A 56 1.24 -4.61 2.64
C PRO A 56 1.52 -4.36 1.16
N GLY A 57 0.48 -3.96 0.41
CA GLY A 57 0.50 -3.81 -1.05
C GLY A 57 1.63 -2.90 -1.54
N TRP A 58 1.65 -1.66 -1.03
CA TRP A 58 2.66 -0.66 -1.36
C TRP A 58 4.09 -1.14 -1.07
N TYR A 59 4.31 -1.94 -0.02
CA TYR A 59 5.65 -2.43 0.32
C TYR A 59 6.10 -3.53 -0.63
N ARG A 60 5.18 -4.39 -1.09
CA ARG A 60 5.48 -5.41 -2.13
C ARG A 60 5.83 -4.74 -3.45
N GLU A 61 5.10 -3.68 -3.80
CA GLU A 61 5.37 -2.88 -4.98
C GLU A 61 6.71 -2.13 -4.88
N LEU A 62 7.00 -1.53 -3.72
CA LEU A 62 8.33 -0.96 -3.47
C LEU A 62 9.43 -2.03 -3.63
N CYS A 63 9.24 -3.23 -3.08
CA CYS A 63 10.20 -4.32 -3.23
C CYS A 63 10.46 -4.71 -4.69
N SER A 64 9.42 -4.71 -5.54
CA SER A 64 9.53 -5.10 -6.96
C SER A 64 10.27 -4.06 -7.80
N MET A 65 10.26 -2.78 -7.42
CA MET A 65 11.04 -1.73 -8.09
C MET A 65 12.56 -1.86 -7.88
N PHE A 66 13.00 -2.56 -6.82
CA PHE A 66 14.42 -2.67 -6.46
C PHE A 66 14.90 -4.13 -6.34
N PRO A 67 14.86 -4.92 -7.43
CA PRO A 67 15.31 -6.31 -7.40
C PRO A 67 16.83 -6.39 -7.18
N ARG A 68 17.29 -7.46 -6.53
CA ARG A 68 18.70 -7.84 -6.50
C ARG A 68 19.07 -8.40 -7.86
N GLY A 69 20.06 -7.81 -8.52
CA GLY A 69 20.59 -8.25 -9.82
C GLY A 69 21.34 -9.59 -9.82
N ARG A 70 20.91 -10.60 -9.04
CA ARG A 70 21.42 -11.96 -9.16
C ARG A 70 20.75 -12.63 -10.36
N ARG A 71 21.48 -13.51 -11.07
CA ARG A 71 20.89 -14.35 -12.13
C ARG A 71 19.61 -15.01 -11.58
N PRO A 72 18.45 -14.83 -12.22
CA PRO A 72 17.22 -15.44 -11.75
C PRO A 72 17.43 -16.96 -11.74
N ARG A 73 17.30 -17.60 -10.57
CA ARG A 73 17.10 -19.05 -10.53
C ARG A 73 15.73 -19.32 -11.15
N ARG A 74 15.51 -20.49 -11.77
CA ARG A 74 14.25 -20.86 -12.48
C ARG A 74 12.95 -20.54 -11.74
N ASN A 75 12.95 -20.44 -10.41
CA ASN A 75 11.76 -20.18 -9.58
C ASN A 75 11.66 -18.72 -9.08
N LEU A 76 12.61 -17.85 -9.39
CA LEU A 76 12.70 -16.45 -8.91
C LEU A 76 12.00 -15.45 -9.85
N GLU A 77 11.54 -15.87 -11.04
CA GLU A 77 10.81 -14.99 -11.97
C GLU A 77 9.54 -14.40 -11.34
N ARG A 78 8.87 -15.15 -10.45
CA ARG A 78 7.66 -14.67 -9.76
C ARG A 78 7.94 -13.78 -8.55
N TYR A 79 9.10 -13.92 -7.91
CA TYR A 79 9.42 -13.25 -6.64
C TYR A 79 10.91 -12.90 -6.55
N PRO A 80 11.38 -11.87 -7.28
CA PRO A 80 12.78 -11.47 -7.25
C PRO A 80 13.18 -11.05 -5.83
N ASP A 81 14.33 -11.54 -5.35
CA ASP A 81 14.89 -11.07 -4.09
C ASP A 81 15.03 -9.54 -4.13
N SER A 82 14.48 -8.80 -3.18
CA SER A 82 14.62 -7.34 -3.15
C SER A 82 15.91 -6.91 -2.43
N ARG A 83 16.46 -5.77 -2.82
CA ARG A 83 17.52 -5.10 -2.06
C ARG A 83 17.00 -4.47 -0.77
N ILE A 84 15.69 -4.22 -0.72
CA ILE A 84 15.03 -3.53 0.37
C ILE A 84 14.95 -4.43 1.61
N LYS A 85 15.37 -3.86 2.75
CA LYS A 85 15.13 -4.45 4.07
C LYS A 85 14.00 -3.68 4.75
N ARG A 86 13.13 -4.39 5.46
CA ARG A 86 11.97 -3.81 6.16
C ARG A 86 12.38 -2.74 7.18
N GLY A 87 13.40 -3.04 7.99
CA GLY A 87 13.93 -2.11 8.98
C GLY A 87 14.46 -0.80 8.38
N ASP A 88 15.05 -0.86 7.18
CA ASP A 88 15.56 0.34 6.50
C ASP A 88 14.39 1.23 6.06
N ILE A 89 13.33 0.64 5.50
CA ILE A 89 12.12 1.39 5.10
C ILE A 89 11.42 1.99 6.32
N ARG A 90 11.29 1.21 7.40
CA ARG A 90 10.76 1.69 8.68
C ARG A 90 11.51 2.94 9.15
N ALA A 91 12.85 2.87 9.22
CA ALA A 91 13.68 3.99 9.64
C ALA A 91 13.55 5.21 8.72
N VAL A 92 13.36 5.01 7.41
CA VAL A 92 13.12 6.11 6.47
C VAL A 92 11.77 6.78 6.73
N ILE A 93 10.71 6.01 6.96
CA ILE A 93 9.37 6.55 7.27
C ILE A 93 9.40 7.31 8.60
N GLU A 94 10.00 6.75 9.66
CA GLU A 94 10.13 7.41 10.96
C GLU A 94 10.89 8.75 10.84
N ARG A 95 12.00 8.79 10.08
CA ARG A 95 12.73 10.05 9.83
C ARG A 95 11.92 11.08 9.05
N LEU A 96 11.08 10.64 8.10
CA LEU A 96 10.17 11.52 7.35
C LEU A 96 9.11 12.11 8.28
N LEU A 97 8.52 11.29 9.16
CA LEU A 97 7.53 11.73 10.15
C LEU A 97 8.12 12.74 11.14
N ASP A 98 9.35 12.49 11.61
CA ASP A 98 10.10 13.40 12.49
C ASP A 98 10.60 14.68 11.79
N ASN A 99 10.35 14.83 10.48
CA ASN A 99 10.81 15.95 9.66
C ASN A 99 12.34 16.19 9.69
N ARG A 100 13.14 15.14 9.99
CA ARG A 100 14.61 15.23 10.13
C ARG A 100 15.36 15.33 8.79
N GLY A 101 14.63 15.25 7.68
CA GLY A 101 15.22 15.14 6.35
C GLY A 101 15.89 13.78 6.13
N THR A 102 15.78 13.25 4.91
CA THR A 102 16.44 12.00 4.53
C THR A 102 17.04 12.09 3.14
N ALA A 103 18.21 11.47 2.98
CA ALA A 103 18.92 11.31 1.71
C ALA A 103 18.67 9.92 1.08
N SER A 104 17.80 9.11 1.69
CA SER A 104 17.51 7.77 1.19
C SER A 104 16.87 7.82 -0.20
N GLY A 105 17.39 7.03 -1.13
CA GLY A 105 16.80 6.87 -2.46
C GLY A 105 15.38 6.30 -2.46
N PHE A 106 14.92 5.71 -1.35
CA PHE A 106 13.56 5.21 -1.21
C PHE A 106 12.54 6.29 -0.84
N ALA A 107 13.00 7.43 -0.30
CA ALA A 107 12.10 8.47 0.20
C ALA A 107 11.14 9.05 -0.87
N PRO A 108 11.56 9.33 -2.12
CA PRO A 108 10.63 9.77 -3.16
C PRO A 108 9.49 8.78 -3.41
N HIS A 109 9.78 7.48 -3.45
CA HIS A 109 8.79 6.43 -3.69
C HIS A 109 7.80 6.32 -2.54
N LEU A 110 8.29 6.36 -1.30
CA LEU A 110 7.43 6.37 -0.11
C LEU A 110 6.50 7.58 -0.08
N LEU A 111 6.97 8.76 -0.50
CA LEU A 111 6.12 9.95 -0.63
C LEU A 111 5.11 9.83 -1.79
N SER A 112 5.43 9.11 -2.87
CA SER A 112 4.46 8.79 -3.93
C SER A 112 3.34 7.92 -3.40
N PHE A 113 3.67 6.80 -2.75
CA PHE A 113 2.70 5.91 -2.14
C PHE A 113 1.83 6.64 -1.10
N ALA A 114 2.42 7.47 -0.25
CA ALA A 114 1.65 8.26 0.71
C ALA A 114 0.66 9.22 0.03
N ARG A 115 1.01 9.81 -1.12
CA ARG A 115 0.08 10.65 -1.91
C ARG A 115 -1.07 9.84 -2.47
N GLU A 116 -0.77 8.67 -3.04
CA GLU A 116 -1.78 7.77 -3.61
C GLU A 116 -2.76 7.30 -2.54
N GLU A 117 -2.27 6.93 -1.35
CA GLU A 117 -3.10 6.57 -0.20
C GLU A 117 -3.97 7.74 0.28
N THR A 118 -3.42 8.95 0.40
CA THR A 118 -4.21 10.15 0.75
C THR A 118 -5.31 10.41 -0.29
N GLN A 119 -5.01 10.31 -1.58
CA GLN A 119 -6.01 10.49 -2.65
C GLN A 119 -7.07 9.38 -2.65
N ALA A 120 -6.68 8.14 -2.38
CA ALA A 120 -7.61 7.03 -2.25
C ALA A 120 -8.53 7.19 -1.03
N ALA A 121 -8.01 7.70 0.09
CA ALA A 121 -8.81 8.04 1.26
C ALA A 121 -9.80 9.16 0.98
N ALA A 122 -9.36 10.26 0.34
CA ALA A 122 -10.24 11.36 -0.04
C ALA A 122 -11.40 10.89 -0.94
N ARG A 123 -11.10 10.09 -1.97
CA ARG A 123 -12.14 9.52 -2.86
C ARG A 123 -13.13 8.59 -2.15
N ARG A 124 -12.71 7.90 -1.09
CA ARG A 124 -13.63 7.08 -0.28
C ARG A 124 -14.59 7.96 0.51
N ILE A 125 -14.06 8.97 1.19
CA ILE A 125 -14.87 9.94 1.95
C ILE A 125 -15.85 10.66 1.01
N GLU A 126 -15.41 11.12 -0.16
CA GLU A 126 -16.28 11.75 -1.16
C GLU A 126 -17.44 10.84 -1.58
N ARG A 127 -17.17 9.54 -1.79
CA ARG A 127 -18.22 8.55 -2.12
C ARG A 127 -19.17 8.29 -0.98
N GLU A 128 -18.66 8.19 0.25
CA GLU A 128 -19.48 7.99 1.45
C GLU A 128 -20.40 9.19 1.68
N VAL A 129 -19.87 10.41 1.63
CA VAL A 129 -20.64 11.65 1.75
C VAL A 129 -21.67 11.77 0.63
N ALA A 130 -21.31 11.44 -0.62
CA ALA A 130 -22.24 11.44 -1.74
C ALA A 130 -23.40 10.45 -1.51
N ALA A 131 -23.09 9.23 -1.06
CA ALA A 131 -24.10 8.21 -0.76
C ALA A 131 -25.02 8.62 0.40
N GLU A 132 -24.48 9.27 1.45
CA GLU A 132 -25.28 9.82 2.55
C GLU A 132 -26.19 10.95 2.09
N LEU A 133 -25.69 11.88 1.26
CA LEU A 133 -26.49 12.97 0.71
C LEU A 133 -27.61 12.44 -0.20
N GLU A 134 -27.33 11.43 -1.03
CA GLU A 134 -28.37 10.75 -1.82
C GLU A 134 -29.42 10.10 -0.92
N CYS A 135 -29.03 9.48 0.19
CA CYS A 135 -29.98 8.89 1.14
C CYS A 135 -30.86 9.95 1.84
N VAL A 136 -30.27 11.07 2.26
CA VAL A 136 -30.97 12.13 3.01
C VAL A 136 -31.85 12.99 2.10
N PHE A 137 -31.39 13.30 0.89
CA PHE A 137 -32.06 14.24 -0.02
C PHE A 137 -32.71 13.56 -1.24
N GLY A 138 -32.53 12.25 -1.43
CA GLY A 138 -32.80 11.57 -2.69
C GLY A 138 -33.43 10.18 -2.56
N ALA A 139 -34.71 10.14 -2.22
CA ALA A 139 -35.66 9.74 -3.25
C ALA A 139 -36.56 10.95 -3.47
N ALA A 140 -36.29 11.74 -4.52
CA ALA A 140 -37.28 12.71 -4.96
C ALA A 140 -38.58 11.92 -5.14
N PRO A 141 -39.66 12.22 -4.38
CA PRO A 141 -40.89 11.47 -4.53
C PRO A 141 -41.26 11.58 -6.00
N ALA A 142 -41.50 10.44 -6.65
CA ALA A 142 -41.92 10.39 -8.03
C ALA A 142 -43.15 11.29 -8.14
N MET A 143 -42.95 12.51 -8.65
CA MET A 143 -44.03 13.46 -8.83
C MET A 143 -45.05 12.76 -9.71
N PRO A 144 -46.32 12.62 -9.27
CA PRO A 144 -47.32 11.94 -10.06
C PRO A 144 -47.36 12.62 -11.42
N ARG A 145 -47.14 11.83 -12.48
CA ARG A 145 -47.23 12.31 -13.86
C ARG A 145 -48.56 13.03 -13.98
N ALA A 146 -48.52 14.33 -14.32
CA ALA A 146 -49.72 15.11 -14.55
C ALA A 146 -50.59 14.35 -15.54
N VAL A 147 -51.72 13.82 -15.05
CA VAL A 147 -52.74 13.21 -15.88
C VAL A 147 -53.26 14.34 -16.74
N GLY A 148 -53.00 14.27 -18.05
CA GLY A 148 -53.40 15.31 -18.99
C GLY A 148 -54.90 15.56 -18.87
N CYS A 149 -55.28 16.77 -18.51
CA CYS A 149 -56.63 17.26 -18.78
C CYS A 149 -56.70 17.52 -20.29
N GLU A 150 -57.29 16.57 -21.02
CA GLU A 150 -57.81 16.82 -22.36
C GLU A 150 -59.00 17.79 -22.19
N TRP A 151 -58.89 18.97 -22.80
CA TRP A 151 -59.96 19.98 -22.91
C TRP A 151 -60.53 19.96 -24.32
#